data_AF-A0A2D6E3E3-F1
#
_entry.id   AF-A0A2D6E3E3-F1
#
_cell.length_a   1.000
_cell.length_b   1.000
_cell.length_c   1.000
_cell.angle_alpha   90.00
_cell.angle_beta   90.00
_cell.angle_gamma   90.00
#
_symmetry.space_group_name_H-M   'P 1'
#
loop_
_entity.id
_entity.type
_entity.pdbx_description
1 polymer ?
#
loop_
_entity_poly.entity_id
_entity_poly.type
_entity_poly.pdbx_seq_one_letter_code
_entity_poly.pdbx_strand_id
1 'polypeptide(L)'
;MIKQISERLGYVLTKNANDPDIKFAVKWETKGVGLEEYEYSYSGLIINNHTVNIAKTVMGNSFEKIFGYNINIDPKKYEGLAVQKGQGNARHNGKLVKCPVKHPRVYSFGVRACYQIYIDWKTEDGLYCQEYRIPFIGGKIPLVYLKKKTEEQRWLAGCSILELLKVSEAFSEEELIKINEFCAEINLDYGELDILRDPASNKIYIIDVNNAPFGPPSIISPEDKEHALNEIAFYFRKNLIEKEH
;
A
#
# COMPACT_ATOMS: atom_id res chain seq x y z
N MET A 1 5.73 -11.22 -3.23
CA MET A 1 4.47 -11.89 -2.88
C MET A 1 3.88 -12.74 -4.02
N ILE A 2 3.64 -12.23 -5.24
CA ILE A 2 2.94 -13.02 -6.30
C ILE A 2 3.59 -14.37 -6.65
N LYS A 3 4.93 -14.44 -6.65
CA LYS A 3 5.67 -15.70 -6.82
C LYS A 3 5.31 -16.73 -5.75
N GLN A 4 5.32 -16.32 -4.48
CA GLN A 4 5.00 -17.20 -3.35
C GLN A 4 3.53 -17.65 -3.37
N ILE A 5 2.62 -16.77 -3.80
CA ILE A 5 1.20 -17.12 -4.03
C ILE A 5 1.11 -18.19 -5.13
N SER A 6 1.77 -17.96 -6.27
CA SER A 6 1.72 -18.86 -7.42
C SER A 6 2.21 -20.27 -7.04
N GLU A 7 3.35 -20.37 -6.36
CA GLU A 7 3.92 -21.64 -5.89
C GLU A 7 2.93 -22.42 -5.00
N ARG A 8 2.24 -21.73 -4.08
CA ARG A 8 1.23 -22.36 -3.19
C ARG A 8 -0.01 -22.81 -3.91
N LEU A 9 -0.43 -22.06 -4.93
CA LEU A 9 -1.63 -22.37 -5.71
C LEU A 9 -1.36 -23.40 -6.81
N GLY A 10 -0.11 -23.83 -7.01
CA GLY A 10 0.29 -24.78 -8.04
C GLY A 10 0.50 -24.15 -9.42
N TYR A 11 0.69 -22.84 -9.49
CA TYR A 11 0.97 -22.11 -10.74
C TYR A 11 2.47 -21.86 -10.93
N VAL A 12 2.88 -21.79 -12.20
CA VAL A 12 4.22 -21.38 -12.61
C VAL A 12 4.14 -20.00 -13.27
N LEU A 13 5.03 -19.09 -12.86
CA LEU A 13 5.13 -17.78 -13.49
C LEU A 13 5.85 -17.90 -14.83
N THR A 14 5.26 -17.33 -15.89
CA THR A 14 5.87 -17.23 -17.21
C THR A 14 5.95 -15.77 -17.66
N LYS A 15 6.95 -15.46 -18.49
CA LYS A 15 7.05 -14.19 -19.22
C LYS A 15 6.54 -14.31 -20.66
N ASN A 16 6.25 -15.54 -21.12
CA ASN A 16 5.71 -15.78 -22.44
C ASN A 16 4.20 -15.48 -22.43
N ALA A 17 3.83 -14.28 -22.90
CA ALA A 17 2.42 -13.86 -22.98
C ALA A 17 1.57 -14.65 -23.99
N ASN A 18 2.21 -15.47 -24.84
CA ASN A 18 1.53 -16.32 -25.84
C ASN A 18 1.39 -17.78 -25.38
N ASP A 19 1.71 -18.09 -24.13
CA ASP A 19 1.53 -19.43 -23.58
C ASP A 19 0.01 -19.75 -23.51
N PRO A 20 -0.47 -20.82 -24.18
CA PRO A 20 -1.89 -21.14 -24.22
C PRO A 20 -2.46 -21.56 -22.85
N ASP A 21 -1.61 -21.91 -21.88
CA ASP A 21 -2.03 -22.37 -20.56
C ASP A 21 -2.19 -21.25 -19.51
N ILE A 22 -2.01 -19.97 -19.91
CA ILE A 22 -2.17 -18.82 -19.01
C ILE A 22 -3.59 -18.79 -18.42
N LYS A 23 -3.67 -18.90 -17.09
CA LYS A 23 -4.93 -18.80 -16.35
C LYS A 23 -5.33 -17.37 -16.01
N PHE A 24 -4.35 -16.52 -15.72
CA PHE A 24 -4.52 -15.10 -15.46
C PHE A 24 -3.18 -14.39 -15.63
N ALA A 25 -3.22 -13.07 -15.83
CA ALA A 25 -2.05 -12.20 -15.77
C ALA A 25 -2.17 -11.25 -14.57
N VAL A 26 -1.03 -10.71 -14.11
CA VAL A 26 -1.00 -9.67 -13.07
C VAL A 26 -0.18 -8.50 -13.58
N LYS A 27 -0.82 -7.33 -13.63
CA LYS A 27 -0.15 -6.06 -13.95
C LYS A 27 0.39 -5.44 -12.67
N TRP A 28 1.64 -5.00 -12.69
CA TRP A 28 2.23 -4.30 -11.55
C TRP A 28 3.26 -3.28 -12.02
N GLU A 29 3.56 -2.27 -11.20
CA GLU A 29 4.60 -1.28 -11.49
C GLU A 29 5.47 -1.03 -10.26
N THR A 30 6.78 -0.91 -10.50
CA THR A 30 7.76 -0.67 -9.44
C THR A 30 8.07 0.82 -9.26
N LYS A 31 7.77 1.66 -10.26
CA LYS A 31 8.12 3.09 -10.29
C LYS A 31 7.01 4.04 -9.84
N GLY A 32 5.75 3.63 -9.90
CA GLY A 32 4.59 4.35 -9.34
C GLY A 32 4.22 5.68 -10.02
N VAL A 33 4.62 5.91 -11.28
CA VAL A 33 4.23 7.10 -12.07
C VAL A 33 3.92 6.66 -13.50
N GLY A 34 2.66 6.81 -13.93
CA GLY A 34 2.21 6.59 -15.30
C GLY A 34 2.36 5.14 -15.75
N LEU A 35 1.35 4.31 -15.53
CA LEU A 35 1.23 3.08 -16.30
C LEU A 35 0.76 3.43 -17.70
N GLU A 36 1.62 3.22 -18.68
CA GLU A 36 1.18 3.18 -20.07
C GLU A 36 0.16 2.03 -20.22
N GLU A 37 -0.92 2.31 -20.95
CA GLU A 37 -1.79 1.25 -21.43
C GLU A 37 -1.00 0.48 -22.50
N TYR A 38 -0.47 -0.68 -22.11
CA TYR A 38 0.03 -1.64 -23.07
C TYR A 38 -1.15 -2.43 -23.62
N GLU A 39 -1.29 -2.46 -24.93
CA GLU A 39 -2.15 -3.44 -25.60
C GLU A 39 -1.46 -4.80 -25.47
N TYR A 40 -2.03 -5.67 -24.63
CA TYR A 40 -1.61 -7.06 -24.53
C TYR A 40 -2.46 -7.91 -25.48
N SER A 41 -1.85 -8.90 -26.14
CA SER A 41 -2.58 -9.90 -26.93
C SER A 41 -3.43 -10.84 -26.06
N TYR A 42 -3.21 -10.84 -24.74
CA TYR A 42 -3.94 -11.67 -23.79
C TYR A 42 -5.30 -11.05 -23.45
N SER A 43 -6.38 -11.79 -23.73
CA SER A 43 -7.77 -11.38 -23.50
C SER A 43 -8.41 -11.97 -22.25
N GLY A 44 -7.68 -12.78 -21.48
CA GLY A 44 -8.18 -13.37 -20.23
C GLY A 44 -8.14 -12.41 -19.04
N LEU A 45 -8.29 -12.94 -17.84
CA LEU A 45 -8.27 -12.16 -16.61
C LEU A 45 -6.92 -11.48 -16.37
N ILE A 46 -6.90 -10.15 -16.26
CA ILE A 46 -5.72 -9.37 -15.90
C ILE A 46 -5.98 -8.68 -14.56
N ILE A 47 -5.32 -9.16 -13.50
CA ILE A 47 -5.38 -8.57 -12.16
C ILE A 47 -4.60 -7.25 -12.17
N ASN A 48 -5.13 -6.22 -11.51
CA ASN A 48 -4.64 -4.84 -11.48
C ASN A 48 -4.60 -4.16 -12.85
N ASN A 49 -5.37 -4.63 -13.85
CA ASN A 49 -5.35 -4.06 -15.20
C ASN A 49 -5.62 -2.55 -15.20
N HIS A 50 -6.59 -2.15 -14.37
CA HIS A 50 -7.10 -0.78 -14.24
C HIS A 50 -6.40 0.04 -13.14
N THR A 51 -5.49 -0.56 -12.37
CA THR A 51 -4.66 0.18 -11.40
C THR A 51 -3.61 1.00 -12.14
N VAL A 52 -3.95 2.17 -12.69
CA VAL A 52 -3.05 2.91 -13.61
C VAL A 52 -2.14 3.94 -12.93
N ASN A 53 -2.49 4.40 -11.72
CA ASN A 53 -1.76 5.47 -11.07
C ASN A 53 -1.83 5.40 -9.54
N ILE A 54 -0.69 5.07 -8.92
CA ILE A 54 -0.51 5.02 -7.47
C ILE A 54 0.44 6.12 -6.97
N ALA A 55 0.58 7.22 -7.73
CA ALA A 55 1.37 8.37 -7.29
C ALA A 55 0.78 8.93 -5.99
N LYS A 56 1.64 9.28 -5.03
CA LYS A 56 1.23 9.69 -3.68
C LYS A 56 0.26 10.87 -3.65
N THR A 57 0.39 11.83 -4.56
CA THR A 57 -0.60 12.92 -4.67
C THR A 57 -1.95 12.42 -5.18
N VAL A 58 -1.99 11.51 -6.16
CA VAL A 58 -3.24 10.94 -6.68
C VAL A 58 -3.94 10.15 -5.59
N MET A 59 -3.21 9.27 -4.90
CA MET A 59 -3.74 8.53 -3.76
C MET A 59 -4.26 9.45 -2.67
N GLY A 60 -3.56 10.54 -2.35
CA GLY A 60 -4.03 11.47 -1.33
C GLY A 60 -5.33 12.21 -1.71
N ASN A 61 -5.60 12.41 -3.01
CA ASN A 61 -6.86 13.00 -3.47
C ASN A 61 -8.00 11.97 -3.38
N SER A 62 -7.75 10.72 -3.81
CA SER A 62 -8.70 9.61 -3.62
C SER A 62 -9.01 9.37 -2.15
N PHE A 63 -7.99 9.46 -1.29
CA PHE A 63 -8.14 9.35 0.16
C PHE A 63 -9.08 10.45 0.69
N GLU A 64 -8.85 11.72 0.34
CA GLU A 64 -9.70 12.83 0.78
C GLU A 64 -11.16 12.66 0.35
N LYS A 65 -11.39 12.21 -0.88
CA LYS A 65 -12.74 11.92 -1.41
C LYS A 65 -13.49 10.90 -0.57
N ILE A 66 -12.82 9.83 -0.12
CA ILE A 66 -13.44 8.71 0.60
C ILE A 66 -13.51 8.97 2.11
N PHE A 67 -12.42 9.46 2.71
CA PHE A 67 -12.31 9.62 4.15
C PHE A 67 -12.91 10.94 4.65
N GLY A 68 -13.06 11.94 3.78
CA GLY A 68 -13.60 13.26 4.11
C GLY A 68 -12.60 14.18 4.82
N TYR A 69 -11.31 13.83 4.84
CA TYR A 69 -10.23 14.68 5.34
C TYR A 69 -8.96 14.48 4.53
N ASN A 70 -8.15 15.53 4.45
CA ASN A 70 -6.99 15.58 3.56
C ASN A 70 -5.75 14.95 4.19
N ILE A 71 -4.94 14.31 3.34
CA ILE A 71 -3.55 13.95 3.66
C ILE A 71 -2.56 14.82 2.88
N ASN A 72 -2.92 15.23 1.67
CA ASN A 72 -2.14 16.14 0.85
C ASN A 72 -2.27 17.57 1.36
N ILE A 73 -1.20 18.36 1.17
CA ILE A 73 -1.18 19.78 1.49
C ILE A 73 -0.54 20.59 0.36
N ASP A 74 -0.91 21.87 0.28
CA ASP A 74 -0.10 22.86 -0.45
C ASP A 74 1.04 23.33 0.45
N PRO A 75 2.30 22.94 0.18
CA PRO A 75 3.41 23.27 1.05
C PRO A 75 3.71 24.78 1.09
N LYS A 76 3.19 25.60 0.17
CA LYS A 76 3.38 27.06 0.20
C LYS A 76 2.40 27.76 1.13
N LYS A 77 1.27 27.12 1.44
CA LYS A 77 0.18 27.70 2.24
C LYS A 77 0.04 27.03 3.61
N TYR A 78 0.43 25.77 3.72
CA TYR A 78 0.35 25.03 4.98
C TYR A 78 1.31 25.61 6.02
N GLU A 79 0.89 25.59 7.29
CA GLU A 79 1.70 26.01 8.43
C GLU A 79 1.99 24.80 9.31
N GLY A 80 3.25 24.65 9.72
CA GLY A 80 3.68 23.56 10.60
C GLY A 80 4.50 22.48 9.91
N LEU A 81 4.58 21.30 10.53
CA LEU A 81 5.39 20.18 10.04
C LEU A 81 4.66 19.41 8.95
N ALA A 82 5.42 19.01 7.93
CA ALA A 82 4.95 18.19 6.83
C ALA A 82 5.98 17.13 6.43
N VAL A 83 5.53 16.12 5.71
CA VAL A 83 6.38 15.10 5.10
C VAL A 83 6.49 15.37 3.60
N GLN A 84 7.71 15.67 3.15
CA GLN A 84 8.07 15.75 1.74
C GLN A 84 8.56 14.38 1.25
N LYS A 85 7.96 13.82 0.20
CA LYS A 85 8.38 12.53 -0.40
C LYS A 85 8.26 12.53 -1.92
N GLY A 86 8.99 11.64 -2.59
CA GLY A 86 8.86 11.44 -4.04
C GLY A 86 7.56 10.73 -4.39
N GLN A 87 6.99 10.95 -5.58
CA GLN A 87 5.69 10.41 -5.98
C GLN A 87 5.65 8.87 -6.08
N GLY A 88 6.77 8.26 -6.52
CA GLY A 88 6.84 6.84 -6.84
C GLY A 88 6.82 5.90 -5.64
N ASN A 89 6.58 4.62 -5.94
CA ASN A 89 6.59 3.50 -4.99
C ASN A 89 8.02 3.23 -4.44
N ALA A 90 8.11 2.67 -3.23
CA ALA A 90 9.32 2.13 -2.60
C ALA A 90 10.55 3.07 -2.51
N ARG A 91 10.40 4.39 -2.57
CA ARG A 91 11.54 5.33 -2.53
C ARG A 91 12.15 5.52 -1.15
N HIS A 92 11.38 5.31 -0.08
CA HIS A 92 11.79 5.56 1.32
C HIS A 92 12.57 6.88 1.52
N ASN A 93 12.18 7.92 0.77
CA ASN A 93 12.91 9.19 0.71
C ASN A 93 12.15 10.34 1.41
N GLY A 94 11.24 9.98 2.31
CA GLY A 94 10.47 10.92 3.12
C GLY A 94 11.39 11.75 4.00
N LYS A 95 11.11 13.05 4.08
CA LYS A 95 11.80 13.98 4.97
C LYS A 95 10.80 14.91 5.64
N LEU A 96 11.00 15.16 6.92
CA LEU A 96 10.29 16.23 7.61
C LEU A 96 10.76 17.59 7.10
N VAL A 97 9.80 18.47 6.84
CA VAL A 97 10.02 19.86 6.43
C VAL A 97 9.08 20.77 7.23
N LYS A 98 9.55 21.98 7.52
CA LYS A 98 8.70 23.04 8.08
C LYS A 98 8.07 23.82 6.93
N CYS A 99 6.75 23.93 6.92
CA CYS A 99 6.01 24.75 5.99
C CYS A 99 5.73 26.14 6.62
N PRO A 100 5.57 27.19 5.81
CA PRO A 100 5.53 27.15 4.34
C PRO A 100 6.91 26.95 3.67
N VAL A 101 6.95 26.19 2.59
CA VAL A 101 8.14 25.94 1.76
C VAL A 101 8.11 26.86 0.54
N LYS A 102 9.06 27.81 0.47
CA LYS A 102 9.13 28.82 -0.60
C LYS A 102 9.34 28.20 -2.00
N HIS A 103 10.21 27.19 -2.08
CA HIS A 103 10.56 26.51 -3.32
C HIS A 103 10.28 25.00 -3.20
N PRO A 104 9.05 24.55 -3.48
CA PRO A 104 8.72 23.13 -3.45
C PRO A 104 9.65 22.31 -4.34
N ARG A 105 10.08 21.17 -3.83
CA ARG A 105 11.07 20.31 -4.47
C ARG A 105 10.53 19.72 -5.75
N VAL A 106 11.38 19.73 -6.77
CA VAL A 106 11.17 19.05 -8.05
C VAL A 106 12.25 17.99 -8.20
N TYR A 107 11.86 16.77 -8.56
CA TYR A 107 12.78 15.67 -8.86
C TYR A 107 13.12 15.66 -10.36
N SER A 108 13.96 14.71 -10.78
CA SER A 108 14.30 14.50 -12.20
C SER A 108 13.06 14.46 -13.09
N PHE A 109 13.20 14.94 -14.32
CA PHE A 109 12.11 15.04 -15.32
C PHE A 109 10.94 15.94 -14.92
N GLY A 110 11.15 16.92 -14.02
CA GLY A 110 10.14 17.92 -13.68
C GLY A 110 9.04 17.43 -12.73
N VAL A 111 9.15 16.20 -12.21
CA VAL A 111 8.14 15.63 -11.31
C VAL A 111 8.21 16.30 -9.95
N ARG A 112 7.11 16.96 -9.53
CA ARG A 112 7.02 17.62 -8.22
C ARG A 112 6.99 16.60 -7.08
N ALA A 113 7.62 16.95 -5.97
CA ALA A 113 7.48 16.20 -4.72
C ALA A 113 6.02 16.22 -4.23
N CYS A 114 5.63 15.14 -3.56
CA CYS A 114 4.40 15.09 -2.78
C CYS A 114 4.68 15.67 -1.39
N TYR A 115 3.74 16.47 -0.89
CA TYR A 115 3.75 17.01 0.46
C TYR A 115 2.48 16.56 1.15
N GLN A 116 2.65 15.93 2.31
CA GLN A 116 1.56 15.44 3.14
C GLN A 116 1.69 15.96 4.56
N ILE A 117 0.59 15.98 5.30
CA ILE A 117 0.60 16.32 6.71
C ILE A 117 1.59 15.42 7.47
N TYR A 118 2.20 15.97 8.51
CA TYR A 118 2.90 15.14 9.48
C TYR A 118 1.88 14.50 10.43
N ILE A 119 1.96 13.18 10.56
CA ILE A 119 1.21 12.41 11.55
C ILE A 119 2.23 12.02 12.63
N ASP A 120 1.87 12.09 13.90
CA ASP A 120 2.71 11.57 14.98
C ASP A 120 2.16 10.22 15.46
N TRP A 121 2.55 9.14 14.78
CA TRP A 121 2.00 7.79 15.00
C TRP A 121 2.75 7.02 16.11
N LYS A 122 3.21 7.75 17.13
CA LYS A 122 3.85 7.18 18.31
C LYS A 122 2.81 6.49 19.20
N THR A 123 3.22 5.41 19.84
CA THR A 123 2.45 4.79 20.93
C THR A 123 2.35 5.75 22.11
N GLU A 124 1.34 5.56 22.94
CA GLU A 124 1.08 6.41 24.11
C GLU A 124 2.26 6.44 25.09
N ASP A 125 2.96 5.31 25.25
CA ASP A 125 4.20 5.21 26.05
C ASP A 125 5.42 5.89 25.40
N GLY A 126 5.30 6.34 24.14
CA GLY A 126 6.37 6.97 23.37
C GLY A 126 7.50 6.04 22.94
N LEU A 127 7.42 4.74 23.22
CA LEU A 127 8.51 3.78 22.96
C LEU A 127 8.59 3.38 21.48
N TYR A 128 7.45 3.30 20.80
CA TYR A 128 7.37 2.82 19.43
C TYR A 128 6.56 3.74 18.54
N CYS A 129 6.80 3.61 17.24
CA CYS A 129 5.97 4.09 16.16
C CYS A 129 5.26 2.88 15.53
N GLN A 130 3.94 2.92 15.36
CA GLN A 130 3.14 1.82 14.81
C GLN A 130 2.72 2.05 13.34
N GLU A 131 3.15 1.14 12.46
CA GLU A 131 2.71 1.10 11.05
C GLU A 131 1.93 -0.19 10.80
N TYR A 132 0.69 -0.06 10.33
CA TYR A 132 -0.14 -1.19 9.93
C TYR A 132 0.08 -1.43 8.44
N ARG A 133 0.65 -2.58 8.09
CA ARG A 133 0.73 -3.04 6.70
C ARG A 133 -0.31 -4.12 6.46
N ILE A 134 -1.13 -3.94 5.44
CA ILE A 134 -2.20 -4.89 5.11
C ILE A 134 -2.07 -5.38 3.67
N PRO A 135 -2.15 -6.70 3.40
CA PRO A 135 -2.44 -7.19 2.06
C PRO A 135 -3.91 -6.92 1.73
N PHE A 136 -4.17 -6.45 0.51
CA PHE A 136 -5.50 -6.27 -0.06
C PHE A 136 -5.67 -7.19 -1.26
N ILE A 137 -6.75 -7.97 -1.28
CA ILE A 137 -6.98 -9.03 -2.26
C ILE A 137 -8.47 -9.10 -2.62
N GLY A 138 -8.83 -8.50 -3.75
CA GLY A 138 -10.17 -8.56 -4.33
C GLY A 138 -11.27 -8.10 -3.38
N GLY A 139 -11.05 -7.02 -2.63
CA GLY A 139 -12.02 -6.53 -1.64
C GLY A 139 -11.96 -7.21 -0.27
N LYS A 140 -10.89 -7.97 0.02
CA LYS A 140 -10.64 -8.55 1.33
C LYS A 140 -9.27 -8.18 1.86
N ILE A 141 -9.20 -8.07 3.18
CA ILE A 141 -7.97 -7.90 3.93
C ILE A 141 -7.81 -9.17 4.76
N PRO A 142 -6.88 -10.07 4.42
CA PRO A 142 -6.73 -11.34 5.13
C PRO A 142 -6.26 -11.20 6.58
N LEU A 143 -5.34 -10.25 6.82
CA LEU A 143 -4.59 -10.11 8.06
C LEU A 143 -3.97 -8.71 8.14
N VAL A 144 -3.37 -8.39 9.28
CA VAL A 144 -2.64 -7.13 9.48
C VAL A 144 -1.26 -7.41 10.05
N TYR A 145 -0.23 -6.86 9.40
CA TYR A 145 1.11 -6.80 9.95
C TYR A 145 1.28 -5.50 10.75
N LEU A 146 1.28 -5.58 12.07
CA LEU A 146 1.64 -4.45 12.92
C LEU A 146 3.16 -4.38 13.06
N LYS A 147 3.76 -3.37 12.46
CA LYS A 147 5.18 -3.06 12.61
C LYS A 147 5.37 -2.07 13.74
N LYS A 148 6.13 -2.46 14.77
CA LYS A 148 6.60 -1.53 15.82
C LYS A 148 8.04 -1.12 15.52
N LYS A 149 8.24 0.16 15.31
CA LYS A 149 9.52 0.78 14.95
C LYS A 149 10.02 1.63 16.11
N THR A 150 11.31 1.61 16.40
CA THR A 150 11.91 2.62 17.28
C THR A 150 11.91 3.99 16.59
N GLU A 151 12.21 5.06 17.32
CA GLU A 151 12.26 6.41 16.76
C GLU A 151 13.27 6.51 15.61
N GLU A 152 14.42 5.85 15.72
CA GLU A 152 15.47 5.83 14.68
C GLU A 152 15.01 5.08 13.43
N GLN A 153 14.13 4.10 13.60
CA GLN A 153 13.62 3.25 12.52
C GLN A 153 12.36 3.79 11.85
N ARG A 154 11.68 4.80 12.42
CA ARG A 154 10.33 5.21 11.97
C ARG A 154 10.25 5.56 10.49
N TRP A 155 11.37 5.95 9.87
CA TRP A 155 11.49 6.29 8.44
C TRP A 155 12.00 5.14 7.55
N LEU A 156 12.41 4.01 8.14
CA LEU A 156 12.96 2.85 7.45
C LEU A 156 11.85 1.87 7.05
N ALA A 157 12.13 1.00 6.07
CA ALA A 157 11.19 -0.02 5.61
C ALA A 157 10.94 -1.13 6.64
N GLY A 158 11.97 -1.48 7.41
CA GLY A 158 11.95 -2.52 8.44
C GLY A 158 11.32 -2.07 9.77
N CYS A 159 11.36 -2.95 10.76
CA CYS A 159 10.87 -2.73 12.12
C CYS A 159 11.64 -3.61 13.12
N SER A 160 11.58 -3.25 14.40
CA SER A 160 12.16 -4.06 15.48
C SER A 160 11.27 -5.22 15.88
N ILE A 161 9.95 -5.01 15.87
CA ILE A 161 8.96 -6.02 16.25
C ILE A 161 7.89 -6.06 15.18
N LEU A 162 7.46 -7.26 14.84
CA LEU A 162 6.36 -7.53 13.92
C LEU A 162 5.34 -8.41 14.64
N GLU A 163 4.09 -7.95 14.66
CA GLU A 163 2.96 -8.70 15.21
C GLU A 163 1.96 -8.96 14.08
N LEU A 164 1.38 -10.16 14.09
CA LEU A 164 0.29 -10.52 13.20
C LEU A 164 -1.03 -10.34 13.95
N LEU A 165 -1.88 -9.43 13.47
CA LEU A 165 -3.16 -9.13 14.08
C LEU A 165 -4.31 -9.61 13.18
N LYS A 166 -5.44 -9.91 13.83
CA LYS A 166 -6.72 -10.00 13.14
C LYS A 166 -7.13 -8.61 12.69
N VAL A 167 -7.87 -8.55 11.58
CA VAL A 167 -8.34 -7.29 11.01
C VAL A 167 -9.20 -6.48 11.99
N SER A 168 -10.08 -7.16 12.73
CA SER A 168 -10.95 -6.56 13.74
C SER A 168 -10.21 -6.02 14.97
N GLU A 169 -8.96 -6.42 15.18
CA GLU A 169 -8.11 -5.89 16.27
C GLU A 169 -7.44 -4.57 15.85
N ALA A 170 -7.30 -4.31 14.54
CA ALA A 170 -6.61 -3.15 14.01
C ALA A 170 -7.54 -2.03 13.51
N PHE A 171 -8.72 -2.40 13.00
CA PHE A 171 -9.63 -1.48 12.32
C PHE A 171 -11.10 -1.72 12.70
N SER A 172 -11.87 -0.63 12.78
CA SER A 172 -13.32 -0.69 12.92
C SER A 172 -14.01 -1.09 11.61
N GLU A 173 -15.27 -1.49 11.66
CA GLU A 173 -16.05 -1.80 10.44
C GLU A 173 -16.15 -0.61 9.49
N GLU A 174 -16.34 0.61 10.03
CA GLU A 174 -16.37 1.85 9.23
C GLU A 174 -15.04 2.13 8.55
N GLU A 175 -13.92 1.89 9.22
CA GLU A 175 -12.59 2.03 8.63
C GLU A 175 -12.36 1.02 7.51
N LEU A 176 -12.82 -0.22 7.70
CA LEU A 176 -12.71 -1.26 6.68
C LEU A 176 -13.55 -0.96 5.44
N ILE A 177 -14.76 -0.39 5.61
CA ILE A 177 -15.59 0.09 4.50
C ILE A 177 -14.81 1.14 3.71
N LYS A 178 -14.28 2.17 4.37
CA LYS A 178 -13.51 3.25 3.71
C LYS A 178 -12.23 2.76 3.06
N ILE A 179 -11.52 1.79 3.65
CA ILE A 179 -10.33 1.18 3.04
C ILE A 179 -10.73 0.46 1.74
N ASN A 180 -11.83 -0.29 1.73
CA ASN A 180 -12.32 -0.96 0.53
C ASN A 180 -12.76 0.04 -0.55
N GLU A 181 -13.50 1.08 -0.18
CA GLU A 181 -13.91 2.16 -1.09
C GLU A 181 -12.69 2.88 -1.69
N PHE A 182 -11.66 3.13 -0.87
CA PHE A 182 -10.41 3.69 -1.35
C PHE A 182 -9.71 2.78 -2.37
N CYS A 183 -9.59 1.49 -2.08
CA CYS A 183 -8.99 0.53 -3.01
C CYS A 183 -9.78 0.43 -4.33
N ALA A 184 -11.12 0.48 -4.27
CA ALA A 184 -11.97 0.54 -5.44
C ALA A 184 -11.76 1.82 -6.26
N GLU A 185 -11.66 2.99 -5.60
CA GLU A 185 -11.41 4.28 -6.27
C GLU A 185 -10.10 4.29 -7.08
N ILE A 186 -9.06 3.62 -6.60
CA ILE A 186 -7.78 3.50 -7.31
C ILE A 186 -7.68 2.24 -8.18
N ASN A 187 -8.77 1.48 -8.31
CA ASN A 187 -8.87 0.22 -9.03
C ASN A 187 -7.80 -0.81 -8.63
N LEU A 188 -7.49 -0.93 -7.34
CA LEU A 188 -6.54 -1.91 -6.82
C LEU A 188 -7.24 -3.25 -6.61
N ASP A 189 -6.85 -4.28 -7.35
CA ASP A 189 -7.33 -5.65 -7.15
C ASP A 189 -6.47 -6.40 -6.12
N TYR A 190 -5.15 -6.18 -6.20
CA TYR A 190 -4.15 -6.86 -5.37
C TYR A 190 -2.98 -5.94 -5.03
N GLY A 191 -2.62 -5.86 -3.75
CA GLY A 191 -1.47 -5.09 -3.30
C GLY A 191 -1.28 -5.11 -1.80
N GLU A 192 -0.43 -4.22 -1.30
CA GLU A 192 -0.29 -3.92 0.13
C GLU A 192 -0.52 -2.43 0.37
N LEU A 193 -1.17 -2.09 1.49
CA LEU A 193 -1.29 -0.71 1.96
C LEU A 193 -0.47 -0.50 3.23
N ASP A 194 0.16 0.67 3.34
CA ASP A 194 0.77 1.17 4.58
C ASP A 194 -0.16 2.20 5.21
N ILE A 195 -0.57 1.95 6.45
CA ILE A 195 -1.55 2.75 7.17
C ILE A 195 -0.96 3.18 8.51
N LEU A 196 -1.15 4.46 8.85
CA LEU A 196 -0.83 5.03 10.15
C LEU A 196 -2.11 5.40 10.89
N ARG A 197 -2.09 5.34 12.21
CA ARG A 197 -3.16 5.87 13.07
C ARG A 197 -2.60 7.06 13.86
N ASP A 198 -3.28 8.19 13.80
CA ASP A 198 -2.99 9.36 14.61
C ASP A 198 -3.63 9.18 16.00
N PRO A 199 -2.84 9.06 17.09
CA PRO A 199 -3.39 8.89 18.43
C PRO A 199 -4.23 10.08 18.90
N ALA A 200 -3.94 11.29 18.43
CA ALA A 200 -4.62 12.50 18.90
C ALA A 200 -6.05 12.61 18.37
N SER A 201 -6.27 12.21 17.10
CA SER A 201 -7.59 12.25 16.46
C SER A 201 -8.25 10.89 16.30
N ASN A 202 -7.53 9.81 16.59
CA ASN A 202 -7.87 8.43 16.30
C ASN A 202 -8.14 8.12 14.80
N LYS A 203 -7.75 9.03 13.90
CA LYS A 203 -7.95 8.85 12.45
C LYS A 203 -6.85 7.99 11.85
N ILE A 204 -7.20 7.18 10.85
CA ILE A 204 -6.24 6.44 10.04
C ILE A 204 -5.85 7.21 8.77
N TYR A 205 -4.66 6.95 8.26
CA TYR A 205 -4.14 7.56 7.04
C TYR A 205 -3.43 6.51 6.20
N ILE A 206 -3.87 6.36 4.96
CA ILE A 206 -3.21 5.48 3.97
C ILE A 206 -2.04 6.27 3.38
N ILE A 207 -0.82 5.89 3.74
CA ILE A 207 0.41 6.65 3.41
C ILE A 207 1.15 6.13 2.19
N ASP A 208 0.93 4.85 1.83
CA ASP A 208 1.50 4.22 0.63
C ASP A 208 0.63 3.05 0.16
N VAL A 209 0.68 2.78 -1.15
CA VAL A 209 0.09 1.60 -1.81
C VAL A 209 1.17 0.96 -2.66
N ASN A 210 1.29 -0.36 -2.56
CA ASN A 210 2.23 -1.16 -3.33
C ASN A 210 1.49 -2.25 -4.11
N ASN A 211 1.38 -2.11 -5.43
CA ASN A 211 0.78 -3.13 -6.32
C ASN A 211 1.80 -4.19 -6.80
N ALA A 212 3.07 -4.07 -6.42
CA ALA A 212 4.14 -5.05 -6.69
C ALA A 212 4.77 -5.58 -5.38
N PRO A 213 3.98 -6.02 -4.39
CA PRO A 213 4.51 -6.28 -3.05
C PRO A 213 5.41 -7.52 -2.99
N PHE A 214 6.45 -7.43 -2.15
CA PHE A 214 7.38 -8.52 -1.87
C PHE A 214 6.99 -9.37 -0.66
N GLY A 215 5.99 -8.97 0.13
CA GLY A 215 5.63 -9.57 1.41
C GLY A 215 5.44 -11.09 1.43
N PRO A 216 5.41 -11.71 2.64
CA PRO A 216 5.36 -11.06 3.97
C PRO A 216 6.67 -10.34 4.40
N PRO A 217 6.64 -9.45 5.41
CA PRO A 217 7.84 -8.74 5.91
C PRO A 217 8.97 -9.70 6.32
N SER A 218 10.23 -9.35 6.08
CA SER A 218 11.36 -10.29 6.24
C SER A 218 11.64 -10.77 7.66
N ILE A 219 11.24 -10.01 8.68
CA ILE A 219 11.43 -10.35 10.11
C ILE A 219 10.35 -11.28 10.67
N ILE A 220 9.32 -11.60 9.87
CA ILE A 220 8.22 -12.46 10.29
C ILE A 220 8.73 -13.84 10.75
N SER A 221 8.07 -14.42 11.76
CA SER A 221 8.37 -15.78 12.19
C SER A 221 8.03 -16.80 11.07
N PRO A 222 8.69 -17.96 11.00
CA PRO A 222 8.34 -18.98 10.02
C PRO A 222 6.88 -19.45 10.09
N GLU A 223 6.34 -19.55 11.31
CA GLU A 223 4.95 -19.95 11.56
C GLU A 223 3.96 -18.89 11.05
N ASP A 224 4.15 -17.64 11.42
CA ASP A 224 3.31 -16.53 10.94
C ASP A 224 3.44 -16.33 9.43
N LYS A 225 4.62 -16.58 8.86
CA LYS A 225 4.83 -16.53 7.41
C LYS A 225 3.99 -17.57 6.69
N GLU A 226 3.98 -18.79 7.21
CA GLU A 226 3.20 -19.89 6.66
C GLU A 226 1.72 -19.59 6.75
N HIS A 227 1.24 -19.19 7.93
CA HIS A 227 -0.16 -18.79 8.13
C HIS A 227 -0.56 -17.64 7.20
N ALA A 228 0.24 -16.57 7.15
CA ALA A 228 -0.05 -15.42 6.32
C ALA A 228 -0.12 -15.74 4.84
N LEU A 229 0.81 -16.54 4.33
CA LEU A 229 0.81 -16.93 2.92
C LEU A 229 -0.37 -17.85 2.58
N ASN A 230 -0.82 -18.70 3.51
CA ASN A 230 -2.00 -19.55 3.32
C ASN A 230 -3.29 -18.71 3.24
N GLU A 231 -3.47 -17.75 4.14
CA GLU A 231 -4.60 -16.80 4.09
C GLU A 231 -4.58 -15.97 2.80
N ILE A 232 -3.43 -15.39 2.45
CA ILE A 232 -3.25 -14.59 1.24
C ILE A 232 -3.56 -15.42 -0.02
N ALA A 233 -3.02 -16.64 -0.11
CA ALA A 233 -3.25 -17.51 -1.27
C ALA A 233 -4.73 -17.94 -1.38
N PHE A 234 -5.37 -18.25 -0.25
CA PHE A 234 -6.80 -18.58 -0.19
C PHE A 234 -7.65 -17.44 -0.75
N TYR A 235 -7.49 -16.22 -0.24
CA TYR A 235 -8.26 -15.06 -0.72
C TYR A 235 -7.90 -14.69 -2.16
N PHE A 236 -6.65 -14.89 -2.60
CA PHE A 236 -6.24 -14.63 -3.98
C PHE A 236 -6.99 -15.55 -4.95
N ARG A 237 -7.01 -16.86 -4.67
CA ARG A 237 -7.77 -17.82 -5.45
C ARG A 237 -9.26 -17.46 -5.44
N LYS A 238 -9.86 -17.34 -4.26
CA LYS A 238 -11.30 -17.16 -4.08
C LYS A 238 -11.83 -15.86 -4.69
N ASN A 239 -11.12 -14.75 -4.52
CA ASN A 239 -11.66 -13.43 -4.86
C ASN A 239 -11.18 -12.88 -6.19
N LEU A 240 -10.11 -13.43 -6.77
CA LEU A 240 -9.56 -12.93 -8.03
C LEU A 240 -9.64 -13.98 -9.14
N ILE A 241 -9.36 -15.26 -8.85
CA ILE A 241 -9.33 -16.31 -9.88
C ILE A 241 -10.69 -16.98 -10.06
N GLU A 242 -11.33 -17.37 -8.95
CA GLU A 242 -12.61 -18.10 -8.94
C GLU A 242 -13.83 -17.19 -8.82
N LYS A 243 -13.63 -15.88 -8.93
CA LYS A 243 -14.72 -14.91 -8.81
C LYS A 243 -15.72 -15.18 -9.94
N GLU A 244 -16.92 -15.61 -9.61
CA GLU A 244 -18.02 -15.70 -10.58
C GLU A 244 -18.30 -14.28 -11.10
N HIS A 245 -18.17 -14.11 -12.42
CA HIS A 245 -18.44 -12.89 -13.15
C HIS A 245 -19.89 -12.83 -13.60
#